data_AF-A0A950QQP6-F1
#
_entry.id   AF-A0A950QQP6-F1
#
_cell.length_a   1.000
_cell.length_b   1.000
_cell.length_c   1.000
_cell.angle_alpha   90.00
_cell.angle_beta   90.00
_cell.angle_gamma   90.00
#
_symmetry.space_group_name_H-M   'P 1'
#
loop_
_entity.id
_entity.type
_entity.pdbx_description
1 polymer ?
#
loop_
_entity_poly.entity_id
_entity_poly.type
_entity_poly.pdbx_seq_one_letter_code
_entity_poly.pdbx_strand_id
1 'polypeptide(L)'
;SVEEFEAINRSHMEAFKDTITAYGWFYPIVEFLATVALAMLLAYGGFRIRGGALSVGILVAFFQYGLRFFRPIQDLSEKYNILQSAMASSERIFKLLDTPVEIATPAISRRVEGEGRIEFRNVWFAYTSAGARIQSANGTPGDGTSAAADRARFSSTRNPEPDWVLRDVSFSIEPGQTIAIVGHTGAGKTTIISLLLRFYDIQRGAILMDGVDIRDMDLGELRRRYGAVLQDPFLFSGTIAANIRLGSKWITPEMIERAAQDVNIADFIRTLPKGFEEPVRERGSTLSTGQKQLISFARALAHQPKILILDEATSSVDTETELRVREALGRMVEGRTSIIIAHRLSTIQRADKIIVMHKGQLREMGSHQELLAKRGIYWKLYQLQYKDQEVPTTGSLIAGDD
;
A
#
# COMPACT_ATOMS: atom_id res chain seq x y z
N SER A 1 14.01 -23.22 -11.51
CA SER A 1 15.24 -23.99 -11.16
C SER A 1 16.47 -23.31 -11.75
N VAL A 2 17.71 -23.77 -11.50
CA VAL A 2 18.92 -23.21 -12.15
C VAL A 2 18.84 -23.36 -13.69
N GLU A 3 18.31 -24.48 -14.17
CA GLU A 3 18.11 -24.74 -15.61
C GLU A 3 17.11 -23.77 -16.25
N GLU A 4 16.02 -23.44 -15.54
CA GLU A 4 15.03 -22.46 -16.00
C GLU A 4 15.62 -21.05 -16.09
N PHE A 5 16.48 -20.68 -15.14
CA PHE A 5 17.22 -19.42 -15.19
C PHE A 5 18.22 -19.39 -16.36
N GLU A 6 18.96 -20.47 -16.60
CA GLU A 6 19.90 -20.56 -17.73
C GLU A 6 19.19 -20.48 -19.09
N ALA A 7 18.02 -21.11 -19.22
CA ALA A 7 17.20 -21.04 -20.42
C ALA A 7 16.72 -19.61 -20.70
N ILE A 8 16.19 -18.92 -19.69
CA ILE A 8 15.76 -17.52 -19.79
C ILE A 8 16.95 -16.63 -20.14
N ASN A 9 18.08 -16.78 -19.45
CA ASN A 9 19.28 -15.98 -19.70
C ASN A 9 19.83 -16.17 -21.12
N ARG A 10 19.80 -17.41 -21.63
CA ARG A 10 20.21 -17.70 -23.02
C ARG A 10 19.30 -17.01 -24.02
N SER A 11 17.98 -17.04 -23.81
CA SER A 11 17.02 -16.35 -24.68
C SER A 11 17.23 -14.83 -24.69
N HIS A 12 17.53 -14.21 -23.53
CA HIS A 12 17.89 -12.79 -23.47
C HIS A 12 19.18 -12.49 -24.22
N MET A 13 20.19 -13.35 -24.09
CA MET A 13 21.46 -13.17 -24.80
C MET A 13 21.32 -13.32 -26.31
N GLU A 14 20.50 -14.26 -26.79
CA GLU A 14 20.19 -14.42 -28.22
C GLU A 14 19.47 -13.19 -28.77
N ALA A 15 18.39 -12.74 -28.12
CA ALA A 15 17.67 -11.53 -28.52
C ALA A 15 18.57 -10.26 -28.51
N PHE A 16 19.49 -10.17 -27.55
CA PHE A 16 20.44 -9.07 -27.47
C PHE A 16 21.49 -9.13 -28.60
N LYS A 17 21.99 -10.33 -28.95
CA LYS A 17 22.87 -10.54 -30.10
C LYS A 17 22.17 -10.20 -31.42
N ASP A 18 20.91 -10.56 -31.58
CA ASP A 18 20.12 -10.22 -32.76
C ASP A 18 19.94 -8.70 -32.88
N THR A 19 19.71 -8.02 -31.76
CA THR A 19 19.65 -6.55 -31.73
C THR A 19 21.00 -5.93 -32.13
N ILE A 20 22.12 -6.39 -31.56
CA ILE A 20 23.46 -5.89 -31.90
C ILE A 20 23.79 -6.15 -33.37
N THR A 21 23.48 -7.33 -33.90
CA THR A 21 23.77 -7.66 -35.30
C THR A 21 22.94 -6.78 -36.24
N ALA A 22 21.65 -6.59 -35.97
CA ALA A 22 20.81 -5.66 -36.73
C ALA A 22 21.38 -4.22 -36.73
N TYR A 23 21.79 -3.72 -35.57
CA TYR A 23 22.46 -2.41 -35.45
C TYR A 23 23.80 -2.37 -36.20
N GLY A 24 24.59 -3.45 -36.11
CA GLY A 24 25.89 -3.57 -36.75
C GLY A 24 25.84 -3.54 -38.27
N TRP A 25 24.74 -3.98 -38.89
CA TRP A 25 24.54 -3.88 -40.34
C TRP A 25 23.92 -2.56 -40.78
N PHE A 26 23.03 -1.98 -39.97
CA PHE A 26 22.24 -0.81 -40.36
C PHE A 26 23.10 0.42 -40.70
N TYR A 27 24.00 0.85 -39.80
CA TYR A 27 24.81 2.06 -40.03
C TYR A 27 25.79 1.91 -41.19
N PRO A 28 26.57 0.82 -41.31
CA PRO A 28 27.49 0.65 -42.43
C PRO A 28 26.77 0.63 -43.78
N ILE A 29 25.57 0.03 -43.86
CA ILE A 29 24.78 0.03 -45.10
C ILE A 29 24.34 1.45 -45.47
N VAL A 30 23.82 2.22 -44.50
CA VAL A 30 23.38 3.61 -44.76
C VAL A 30 24.56 4.50 -45.14
N GLU A 31 25.70 4.37 -44.47
CA GLU A 31 26.93 5.12 -44.78
C GLU A 31 27.50 4.73 -46.15
N PHE A 32 27.48 3.45 -46.49
CA PHE A 32 27.88 2.97 -47.81
C PHE A 32 27.00 3.55 -48.91
N LEU A 33 25.67 3.50 -48.75
CA LEU A 33 24.72 4.08 -49.69
C LEU A 33 24.91 5.61 -49.83
N ALA A 34 25.15 6.32 -48.72
CA ALA A 34 25.44 7.74 -48.74
C ALA A 34 26.74 8.05 -49.51
N THR A 35 27.79 7.26 -49.26
CA THR A 35 29.09 7.40 -49.93
C THR A 35 28.97 7.14 -51.44
N VAL A 36 28.25 6.10 -51.84
CA VAL A 36 27.99 5.78 -53.25
C VAL A 36 27.19 6.89 -53.93
N ALA A 37 26.13 7.39 -53.28
CA ALA A 37 25.33 8.48 -53.82
C ALA A 37 26.15 9.78 -54.01
N LEU A 38 27.00 10.12 -53.05
CA LEU A 38 27.87 11.29 -53.14
C LEU A 38 28.98 11.12 -54.19
N ALA A 39 29.55 9.92 -54.32
CA ALA A 39 30.53 9.61 -55.36
C ALA A 39 29.92 9.73 -56.76
N MET A 40 28.71 9.21 -56.97
CA MET A 40 27.96 9.38 -58.21
C MET A 40 27.67 10.86 -58.50
N LEU A 41 27.29 11.63 -57.48
CA LEU A 41 27.03 13.06 -57.61
C LEU A 41 28.28 13.85 -58.02
N LEU A 42 29.44 13.53 -57.44
CA LEU A 42 30.72 14.13 -57.81
C LEU A 42 31.15 13.73 -59.23
N ALA A 43 31.03 12.46 -59.59
CA ALA A 43 31.39 11.97 -60.93
C ALA A 43 30.53 12.62 -62.02
N TYR A 44 29.21 12.65 -61.82
CA TYR A 44 28.27 13.27 -62.74
C TYR A 44 28.44 14.79 -62.80
N GLY A 45 28.57 15.44 -61.65
CA GLY A 45 28.80 16.89 -61.54
C GLY A 45 30.10 17.33 -62.21
N GLY A 46 31.18 16.57 -62.02
CA GLY A 46 32.48 16.81 -62.65
C GLY A 46 32.41 16.75 -64.18
N PHE A 47 31.68 15.78 -64.72
CA PHE A 47 31.44 15.69 -66.17
C PHE A 47 30.64 16.90 -66.70
N ARG A 48 29.63 17.36 -65.94
CA ARG A 48 28.78 18.51 -66.31
C ARG A 48 29.48 19.87 -66.21
N ILE A 49 30.44 20.02 -65.29
CA ILE A 49 31.30 21.22 -65.19
C ILE A 49 32.17 21.35 -66.45
N ARG A 50 32.74 20.25 -66.94
CA ARG A 50 33.54 20.26 -68.18
C ARG A 50 32.73 20.68 -69.40
N GLY A 51 31.43 20.38 -69.42
CA GLY A 51 30.49 20.82 -70.46
C GLY A 51 29.94 22.25 -70.28
N GLY A 52 30.39 23.02 -69.28
CA GLY A 52 29.95 24.39 -69.02
C GLY A 52 28.53 24.54 -68.45
N ALA A 53 27.84 23.43 -68.18
CA ALA A 53 26.43 23.41 -67.75
C ALA A 53 26.24 23.58 -66.23
N LEU A 54 27.30 23.49 -65.44
CA LEU A 54 27.27 23.54 -63.98
C LEU A 54 28.49 24.31 -63.44
N SER A 55 28.31 25.10 -62.38
CA SER A 55 29.43 25.72 -61.66
C SER A 55 29.95 24.81 -60.55
N VAL A 56 31.23 24.98 -60.18
CA VAL A 56 31.85 24.27 -59.05
C VAL A 56 31.10 24.56 -57.74
N GLY A 57 30.65 25.80 -57.53
CA GLY A 57 29.88 26.19 -56.34
C GLY A 57 28.55 25.44 -56.20
N ILE A 58 27.86 25.21 -57.31
CA ILE A 58 26.61 24.41 -57.31
C ILE A 58 26.92 22.97 -56.93
N LEU A 59 27.97 22.35 -57.47
CA LEU A 59 28.36 20.98 -57.10
C LEU A 59 28.70 20.84 -55.62
N VAL A 60 29.46 21.80 -55.07
CA VAL A 60 29.79 21.84 -53.63
C VAL A 60 28.53 21.98 -52.78
N ALA A 61 27.58 22.83 -53.18
CA ALA A 61 26.30 22.98 -52.48
C ALA A 61 25.47 21.68 -52.50
N PHE A 62 25.37 21.01 -53.65
CA PHE A 62 24.69 19.72 -53.78
C PHE A 62 25.34 18.61 -52.94
N PHE A 63 26.68 18.57 -52.89
CA PHE A 63 27.41 17.64 -52.03
C PHE A 63 27.08 17.87 -50.55
N GLN A 64 27.08 19.13 -50.10
CA GLN A 64 26.71 19.50 -48.72
C GLN A 64 25.25 19.15 -48.41
N TYR A 65 24.32 19.36 -49.34
CA TYR A 65 22.92 18.97 -49.19
C TYR A 65 22.73 17.46 -49.14
N GLY A 66 23.50 16.70 -49.93
CA GLY A 66 23.53 15.24 -49.85
C GLY A 66 23.92 14.76 -48.46
N LEU A 67 25.00 15.31 -47.88
CA LEU A 67 25.40 15.01 -46.49
C LEU A 67 24.31 15.38 -45.47
N ARG A 68 23.62 16.50 -45.67
CA ARG A 68 22.53 16.95 -44.80
C ARG A 68 21.26 16.08 -44.93
N PHE A 69 21.08 15.38 -46.05
CA PHE A 69 19.94 14.50 -46.29
C PHE A 69 20.04 13.17 -45.55
N PHE A 70 21.24 12.56 -45.48
CA PHE A 70 21.41 11.25 -44.84
C PHE A 70 21.45 11.31 -43.31
N ARG A 71 21.89 12.44 -42.73
CA ARG A 71 21.99 12.59 -41.26
C ARG A 71 20.63 12.41 -40.54
N PRO A 72 19.53 13.07 -40.94
CA PRO A 72 18.23 12.86 -40.29
C PRO A 72 17.68 11.43 -40.39
N ILE A 73 18.04 10.67 -41.44
CA ILE A 73 17.58 9.28 -41.61
C ILE A 73 18.22 8.37 -40.56
N GLN A 74 19.51 8.59 -40.27
CA GLN A 74 20.23 7.91 -39.21
C GLN A 74 19.63 8.29 -37.84
N ASP A 75 19.44 9.59 -37.59
CA ASP A 75 18.86 10.09 -36.33
C ASP A 75 17.43 9.56 -36.07
N LEU A 76 16.62 9.40 -37.11
CA LEU A 76 15.24 8.91 -36.97
C LEU A 76 15.19 7.46 -36.49
N SER A 77 16.16 6.65 -36.93
CA SER A 77 16.20 5.22 -36.61
C SER A 77 16.55 4.98 -35.13
N GLU A 78 17.47 5.77 -34.56
CA GLU A 78 17.76 5.75 -33.12
C GLU A 78 16.56 6.20 -32.28
N LYS A 79 15.88 7.27 -32.74
CA LYS A 79 14.76 7.86 -32.00
C LYS A 79 13.49 7.02 -32.05
N TYR A 80 13.37 6.09 -32.99
CA TYR A 80 12.21 5.20 -33.09
C TYR A 80 12.01 4.35 -31.82
N ASN A 81 13.10 3.82 -31.24
CA ASN A 81 13.03 3.04 -30.00
C ASN A 81 12.63 3.89 -28.79
N ILE A 82 13.11 5.14 -28.73
CA ILE A 82 12.70 6.12 -27.72
C ILE A 82 11.21 6.43 -27.86
N LEU A 83 10.74 6.62 -29.09
CA LEU A 83 9.33 6.90 -29.37
C LEU A 83 8.43 5.74 -28.94
N GLN A 84 8.80 4.49 -29.27
CA GLN A 84 8.05 3.32 -28.82
C GLN A 84 8.01 3.20 -27.30
N SER A 85 9.15 3.40 -26.62
CA SER A 85 9.24 3.34 -25.16
C SER A 85 8.42 4.45 -24.49
N ALA A 86 8.42 5.65 -25.08
CA ALA A 86 7.62 6.78 -24.65
C ALA A 86 6.12 6.49 -24.83
N MET A 87 5.70 5.92 -25.96
CA MET A 87 4.31 5.52 -26.20
C MET A 87 3.83 4.49 -25.19
N ALA A 88 4.60 3.42 -24.94
CA ALA A 88 4.24 2.40 -23.96
C ALA A 88 4.18 2.95 -22.53
N SER A 89 5.06 3.89 -22.19
CA SER A 89 5.04 4.56 -20.88
C SER A 89 3.87 5.52 -20.74
N SER A 90 3.53 6.24 -21.82
CA SER A 90 2.38 7.12 -21.90
C SER A 90 1.07 6.35 -21.75
N GLU A 91 0.95 5.17 -22.37
CA GLU A 91 -0.21 4.30 -22.22
C GLU A 91 -0.42 3.89 -20.75
N ARG A 92 0.66 3.53 -20.04
CA ARG A 92 0.57 3.22 -18.60
C ARG A 92 0.12 4.43 -17.77
N ILE A 93 0.60 5.63 -18.09
CA ILE A 93 0.20 6.87 -17.40
C ILE A 93 -1.27 7.16 -17.66
N PHE A 94 -1.72 7.14 -18.92
CA PHE A 94 -3.12 7.38 -19.27
C PHE A 94 -4.05 6.34 -18.67
N LYS A 95 -3.67 5.06 -18.71
CA LYS A 95 -4.42 3.99 -18.04
C LYS A 95 -4.60 4.25 -16.55
N LEU A 96 -3.58 4.76 -15.86
CA LEU A 96 -3.68 5.13 -14.45
C LEU A 96 -4.60 6.36 -14.25
N LEU A 97 -4.48 7.38 -15.09
CA LEU A 97 -5.33 8.58 -15.03
C LEU A 97 -6.80 8.29 -15.33
N ASP A 98 -7.06 7.35 -16.23
CA ASP A 98 -8.40 6.92 -16.65
C ASP A 98 -9.00 5.87 -15.68
N THR A 99 -8.22 5.36 -14.73
CA THR A 99 -8.73 4.40 -13.74
C THR A 99 -9.76 5.09 -12.84
N PRO A 100 -11.04 4.67 -12.86
CA PRO A 100 -12.06 5.31 -12.06
C PRO A 100 -11.80 5.10 -10.57
N VAL A 101 -12.14 6.10 -9.76
CA VAL A 101 -12.07 6.00 -8.30
C VAL A 101 -13.18 5.05 -7.82
N GLU A 102 -12.81 3.89 -7.28
CA GLU A 102 -13.78 2.89 -6.81
C GLU A 102 -14.55 3.35 -5.56
N ILE A 103 -13.88 4.02 -4.62
CA ILE A 103 -14.46 4.50 -3.37
C ILE A 103 -14.53 6.02 -3.40
N ALA A 104 -15.72 6.55 -3.70
CA ALA A 104 -15.99 7.98 -3.73
C ALA A 104 -17.03 8.39 -2.68
N THR A 105 -16.97 9.66 -2.27
CA THR A 105 -18.06 10.29 -1.50
C THR A 105 -19.35 10.24 -2.33
N PRO A 106 -20.49 9.80 -1.77
CA PRO A 106 -21.77 9.85 -2.46
C PRO A 106 -22.19 11.29 -2.79
N ALA A 107 -22.86 11.50 -3.93
CA ALA A 107 -23.30 12.84 -4.37
C ALA A 107 -24.21 13.55 -3.35
N ILE A 108 -24.98 12.78 -2.58
CA ILE A 108 -25.75 13.26 -1.43
C ILE A 108 -25.25 12.47 -0.22
N SER A 109 -24.52 13.15 0.66
CA SER A 109 -24.04 12.55 1.91
C SER A 109 -24.97 12.88 3.07
N ARG A 110 -25.13 11.91 3.97
CA ARG A 110 -25.80 12.10 5.25
C ARG A 110 -24.78 12.53 6.29
N ARG A 111 -25.12 13.60 7.02
CA ARG A 111 -24.37 13.98 8.22
C ARG A 111 -24.76 13.06 9.36
N VAL A 112 -23.77 12.73 10.17
CA VAL A 112 -23.95 11.88 11.35
C VAL A 112 -23.74 12.71 12.60
N GLU A 113 -24.79 12.85 13.40
CA GLU A 113 -24.74 13.44 14.73
C GLU A 113 -24.74 12.30 15.74
N GLY A 114 -23.69 12.20 16.56
CA GLY A 114 -23.54 11.10 17.49
C GLY A 114 -22.15 10.97 18.11
N GLU A 115 -22.08 10.07 19.09
CA GLU A 115 -20.91 9.78 19.90
C GLU A 115 -19.99 8.73 19.26
N GLY A 116 -20.38 8.13 18.12
CA GLY A 116 -19.55 7.21 17.35
C GLY A 116 -19.82 5.73 17.65
N ARG A 117 -21.08 5.36 17.87
CA ARG A 117 -21.50 3.96 17.97
C ARG A 117 -21.30 3.27 16.62
N ILE A 118 -20.68 2.09 16.61
CA ILE A 118 -20.40 1.33 15.39
C ILE A 118 -21.20 0.03 15.41
N GLU A 119 -21.81 -0.33 14.29
CA GLU A 119 -22.58 -1.57 14.15
C GLU A 119 -22.26 -2.29 12.83
N PHE A 120 -21.83 -3.54 12.93
CA PHE A 120 -21.73 -4.48 11.81
C PHE A 120 -23.01 -5.30 11.77
N ARG A 121 -23.71 -5.31 10.63
CA ARG A 121 -24.92 -6.11 10.40
C ARG A 121 -24.72 -7.06 9.23
N ASN A 122 -24.57 -8.34 9.55
CA ASN A 122 -24.48 -9.45 8.61
C ASN A 122 -23.48 -9.17 7.48
N VAL A 123 -22.27 -8.73 7.82
CA VAL A 123 -21.28 -8.26 6.85
C VAL A 123 -20.60 -9.44 6.15
N TRP A 124 -20.58 -9.40 4.82
CA TRP A 124 -19.81 -10.31 3.97
C TRP A 124 -18.83 -9.54 3.11
N PHE A 125 -17.57 -10.01 3.06
CA PHE A 125 -16.52 -9.33 2.31
C PHE A 125 -15.55 -10.27 1.59
N ALA A 126 -15.14 -9.90 0.36
CA ALA A 126 -14.08 -10.55 -0.42
C ALA A 126 -13.29 -9.56 -1.30
N TYR A 127 -11.95 -9.58 -1.23
CA TYR A 127 -11.09 -8.68 -2.02
C TYR A 127 -11.21 -8.92 -3.54
N THR A 128 -11.29 -10.17 -3.98
CA THR A 128 -11.18 -10.55 -5.42
C THR A 128 -12.50 -10.43 -6.19
N SER A 129 -13.57 -9.92 -5.58
CA SER A 129 -14.81 -9.62 -6.32
C SER A 129 -14.65 -8.44 -7.29
N ALA A 130 -13.65 -7.58 -7.10
CA ALA A 130 -13.26 -6.52 -8.04
C ALA A 130 -12.39 -7.04 -9.20
N GLY A 131 -11.58 -8.08 -8.98
CA GLY A 131 -10.63 -8.63 -9.97
C GLY A 131 -11.27 -9.49 -11.07
N ALA A 132 -12.47 -10.04 -10.86
CA ALA A 132 -13.18 -10.83 -11.86
C ALA A 132 -13.57 -10.02 -13.11
N ARG A 133 -13.58 -8.67 -13.04
CA ARG A 133 -13.82 -7.81 -14.21
C ARG A 133 -12.57 -7.62 -15.08
N ILE A 134 -11.35 -7.82 -14.54
CA ILE A 134 -10.11 -7.56 -15.28
C ILE A 134 -9.78 -8.71 -16.25
N GLN A 135 -10.22 -9.94 -15.99
CA GLN A 135 -10.00 -11.06 -16.92
C GLN A 135 -11.00 -11.12 -18.07
N SER A 136 -12.15 -10.43 -17.99
CA SER A 136 -13.13 -10.42 -19.09
C SER A 136 -12.89 -9.33 -20.14
N ALA A 137 -11.96 -8.39 -19.90
CA ALA A 137 -11.70 -7.26 -20.80
C ALA A 137 -10.51 -7.49 -21.77
N ASN A 138 -9.73 -8.56 -21.59
CA ASN A 138 -8.59 -8.90 -22.47
C ASN A 138 -8.87 -10.12 -23.34
N GLY A 139 -9.97 -10.09 -24.09
CA GLY A 139 -10.36 -11.15 -25.03
C GLY A 139 -10.64 -10.61 -26.44
N THR A 140 -9.62 -10.12 -27.14
CA THR A 140 -9.69 -9.97 -28.60
C THR A 140 -9.35 -11.33 -29.23
N PRO A 141 -10.20 -11.92 -30.10
CA PRO A 141 -9.89 -13.19 -30.73
C PRO A 141 -8.87 -12.97 -31.86
N GLY A 142 -7.68 -13.56 -31.71
CA GLY A 142 -6.62 -13.58 -32.72
C GLY A 142 -6.02 -14.98 -32.85
N ASP A 143 -5.95 -15.45 -34.08
CA ASP A 143 -5.67 -16.82 -34.52
C ASP A 143 -4.43 -17.52 -33.93
N GLY A 144 -4.58 -18.85 -33.77
CA GLY A 144 -3.49 -19.80 -34.00
C GLY A 144 -2.78 -20.37 -32.77
N THR A 145 -3.29 -21.47 -32.20
CA THR A 145 -2.60 -22.78 -32.09
C THR A 145 -3.40 -23.75 -31.21
N SER A 146 -3.68 -24.92 -31.80
CA SER A 146 -4.58 -25.99 -31.34
C SER A 146 -4.09 -26.82 -30.13
N ALA A 147 -3.25 -26.28 -29.24
CA ALA A 147 -2.73 -27.02 -28.09
C ALA A 147 -3.20 -26.50 -26.71
N ALA A 148 -3.80 -25.30 -26.67
CA ALA A 148 -4.36 -24.72 -25.44
C ALA A 148 -5.86 -25.04 -25.23
N ALA A 149 -6.56 -25.46 -26.29
CA ALA A 149 -8.00 -25.71 -26.27
C ALA A 149 -8.42 -26.96 -25.46
N ASP A 150 -7.52 -27.93 -25.27
CA ASP A 150 -7.85 -29.17 -24.55
C ASP A 150 -7.59 -29.11 -23.04
N ARG A 151 -6.84 -28.11 -22.54
CA ARG A 151 -6.75 -27.87 -21.08
C ARG A 151 -7.89 -27.02 -20.54
N ALA A 152 -8.57 -26.28 -21.42
CA ALA A 152 -9.69 -25.41 -21.05
C ALA A 152 -11.03 -26.16 -20.88
N ARG A 153 -11.12 -27.44 -21.30
CA ARG A 153 -12.36 -28.24 -21.20
C ARG A 153 -12.58 -28.92 -19.84
N PHE A 154 -11.65 -28.82 -18.89
CA PHE A 154 -11.74 -29.51 -17.59
C PHE A 154 -11.96 -28.62 -16.37
N SER A 155 -12.29 -27.33 -16.52
CA SER A 155 -12.63 -26.46 -15.37
C SER A 155 -13.96 -25.71 -15.48
N SER A 156 -14.87 -26.10 -16.37
CA SER A 156 -16.14 -25.40 -16.60
C SER A 156 -17.30 -25.82 -15.68
N THR A 157 -17.00 -26.17 -14.41
CA THR A 157 -18.04 -26.43 -13.39
C THR A 157 -17.59 -25.92 -12.02
N ARG A 158 -17.68 -24.60 -11.85
CA ARG A 158 -18.08 -23.91 -10.62
C ARG A 158 -18.10 -22.43 -10.98
N ASN A 159 -19.24 -21.76 -10.81
CA ASN A 159 -19.21 -20.34 -10.50
C ASN A 159 -18.19 -20.19 -9.37
N PRO A 160 -17.06 -19.48 -9.53
CA PRO A 160 -16.18 -19.25 -8.42
C PRO A 160 -16.96 -18.32 -7.47
N GLU A 161 -17.57 -18.91 -6.45
CA GLU A 161 -18.06 -18.11 -5.32
C GLU A 161 -16.89 -17.24 -4.86
N PRO A 162 -17.14 -15.96 -4.51
CA PRO A 162 -16.09 -15.09 -4.02
C PRO A 162 -15.34 -15.78 -2.87
N ASP A 163 -14.01 -15.65 -2.85
CA ASP A 163 -13.23 -16.13 -1.70
C ASP A 163 -13.52 -15.23 -0.50
N TRP A 164 -14.58 -15.58 0.24
CA TRP A 164 -15.11 -14.79 1.34
C TRP A 164 -14.13 -14.75 2.51
N VAL A 165 -13.56 -13.56 2.73
CA VAL A 165 -12.69 -13.24 3.86
C VAL A 165 -13.51 -13.00 5.12
N LEU A 166 -14.64 -12.30 5.02
CA LEU A 166 -15.62 -12.15 6.10
C LEU A 166 -16.95 -12.78 5.70
N ARG A 167 -17.57 -13.51 6.63
CA ARG A 167 -18.82 -14.25 6.42
C ARG A 167 -19.77 -13.97 7.58
N ASP A 168 -20.84 -13.24 7.31
CA ASP A 168 -21.91 -12.97 8.27
C ASP A 168 -21.42 -12.41 9.62
N VAL A 169 -20.55 -11.40 9.57
CA VAL A 169 -20.00 -10.79 10.78
C VAL A 169 -20.96 -9.72 11.31
N SER A 170 -21.41 -9.89 12.55
CA SER A 170 -22.31 -8.95 13.22
C SER A 170 -21.88 -8.66 14.66
N PHE A 171 -21.71 -7.39 15.01
CA PHE A 171 -21.39 -6.93 16.37
C PHE A 171 -21.62 -5.41 16.50
N SER A 172 -21.72 -4.92 17.73
CA SER A 172 -21.76 -3.49 18.02
C SER A 172 -20.66 -3.06 19.00
N ILE A 173 -20.22 -1.81 18.82
CA ILE A 173 -19.27 -1.09 19.66
C ILE A 173 -19.99 0.13 20.19
N GLU A 174 -20.12 0.19 21.51
CA GLU A 174 -20.74 1.35 22.16
C GLU A 174 -19.71 2.47 22.37
N PRO A 175 -20.12 3.76 22.42
CA PRO A 175 -19.21 4.86 22.67
C PRO A 175 -18.41 4.68 23.97
N GLY A 176 -17.12 5.02 23.95
CA GLY A 176 -16.19 4.84 25.07
C GLY A 176 -15.73 3.39 25.30
N GLN A 177 -16.29 2.41 24.57
CA GLN A 177 -15.93 1.01 24.73
C GLN A 177 -14.60 0.68 24.05
N THR A 178 -13.73 -0.05 24.75
CA THR A 178 -12.53 -0.66 24.21
C THR A 178 -12.81 -2.10 23.81
N ILE A 179 -12.66 -2.40 22.51
CA ILE A 179 -12.79 -3.75 21.97
C ILE A 179 -11.44 -4.31 21.51
N ALA A 180 -11.19 -5.57 21.84
CA ALA A 180 -10.05 -6.31 21.34
C ALA A 180 -10.50 -7.35 20.30
N ILE A 181 -9.87 -7.35 19.12
CA ILE A 181 -10.12 -8.35 18.07
C ILE A 181 -8.95 -9.34 18.07
N VAL A 182 -9.26 -10.61 18.33
CA VAL A 182 -8.27 -11.70 18.41
C VAL A 182 -8.61 -12.83 17.45
N GLY A 183 -7.62 -13.63 17.09
CA GLY A 183 -7.78 -14.75 16.15
C GLY A 183 -6.50 -15.06 15.40
N HIS A 184 -6.48 -16.18 14.69
CA HIS A 184 -5.31 -16.57 13.88
C HIS A 184 -5.01 -15.57 12.75
N THR A 185 -3.79 -15.63 12.20
CA THR A 185 -3.43 -14.89 10.98
C THR A 185 -4.34 -15.30 9.84
N GLY A 186 -4.90 -14.34 9.10
CA GLY A 186 -5.89 -14.60 8.05
C GLY A 186 -7.33 -14.78 8.53
N ALA A 187 -7.64 -14.56 9.81
CA ALA A 187 -9.02 -14.62 10.32
C ALA A 187 -9.92 -13.43 9.90
N GLY A 188 -9.36 -12.41 9.22
CA GLY A 188 -10.10 -11.22 8.76
C GLY A 188 -10.00 -9.98 9.68
N LYS A 189 -9.07 -9.96 10.65
CA LYS A 189 -8.92 -8.86 11.62
C LYS A 189 -8.61 -7.51 10.94
N THR A 190 -7.56 -7.46 10.13
CA THR A 190 -7.16 -6.24 9.36
C THR A 190 -8.22 -5.85 8.32
N THR A 191 -9.00 -6.81 7.83
CA THR A 191 -10.12 -6.54 6.94
C THR A 191 -11.22 -5.74 7.64
N ILE A 192 -11.53 -6.03 8.92
CA ILE A 192 -12.48 -5.23 9.70
C ILE A 192 -12.01 -3.77 9.79
N ILE A 193 -10.72 -3.52 10.06
CA ILE A 193 -10.15 -2.16 10.06
C ILE A 193 -10.31 -1.50 8.69
N SER A 194 -9.96 -2.22 7.62
CA SER A 194 -10.03 -1.70 6.25
C SER A 194 -11.45 -1.29 5.85
N LEU A 195 -12.45 -2.03 6.33
CA LEU A 195 -13.87 -1.72 6.09
C LEU A 195 -14.36 -0.53 6.93
N LEU A 196 -13.93 -0.42 8.20
CA LEU A 196 -14.24 0.73 9.05
C LEU A 196 -13.72 2.06 8.48
N LEU A 197 -12.49 2.04 7.94
CA LEU A 197 -11.87 3.19 7.28
C LEU A 197 -12.40 3.41 5.84
N ARG A 198 -13.30 2.53 5.39
CA ARG A 198 -13.87 2.49 4.05
C ARG A 198 -12.77 2.59 2.98
N PHE A 199 -11.77 1.70 3.10
CA PHE A 199 -10.82 1.43 2.00
C PHE A 199 -11.42 0.47 0.98
N TYR A 200 -12.41 -0.32 1.39
CA TYR A 200 -13.22 -1.16 0.53
C TYR A 200 -14.68 -1.06 0.98
N ASP A 201 -15.61 -1.21 0.05
CA ASP A 201 -17.03 -1.38 0.36
C ASP A 201 -17.37 -2.87 0.49
N ILE A 202 -18.36 -3.17 1.33
CA ILE A 202 -18.86 -4.53 1.57
C ILE A 202 -19.76 -5.01 0.42
N GLN A 203 -19.80 -6.32 0.18
CA GLN A 203 -20.66 -6.93 -0.84
C GLN A 203 -22.05 -7.29 -0.28
N ARG A 204 -22.17 -7.60 1.03
CA ARG A 204 -23.46 -7.83 1.71
C ARG A 204 -23.44 -7.29 3.14
N GLY A 205 -24.63 -6.96 3.64
CA GLY A 205 -24.83 -6.41 4.97
C GLY A 205 -24.75 -4.87 5.00
N ALA A 206 -24.52 -4.34 6.20
CA ALA A 206 -24.32 -2.91 6.43
C ALA A 206 -23.29 -2.69 7.54
N ILE A 207 -22.51 -1.61 7.43
CA ILE A 207 -21.70 -1.08 8.53
C ILE A 207 -22.26 0.30 8.84
N LEU A 208 -22.76 0.47 10.06
CA LEU A 208 -23.43 1.69 10.49
C LEU A 208 -22.57 2.44 11.50
N MET A 209 -22.56 3.77 11.40
CA MET A 209 -22.07 4.69 12.40
C MET A 209 -23.23 5.55 12.89
N ASP A 210 -23.54 5.46 14.18
CA ASP A 210 -24.69 6.12 14.83
C ASP A 210 -26.02 5.90 14.05
N GLY A 211 -26.18 4.71 13.47
CA GLY A 211 -27.37 4.30 12.71
C GLY A 211 -27.37 4.67 11.22
N VAL A 212 -26.37 5.39 10.72
CA VAL A 212 -26.21 5.73 9.29
C VAL A 212 -25.19 4.80 8.63
N ASP A 213 -25.48 4.26 7.45
CA ASP A 213 -24.52 3.43 6.71
C ASP A 213 -23.32 4.28 6.29
N ILE A 214 -22.11 3.77 6.53
CA ILE A 214 -20.86 4.48 6.20
C ILE A 214 -20.71 4.76 4.69
N ARG A 215 -21.44 4.03 3.84
CA ARG A 215 -21.50 4.27 2.40
C ARG A 215 -22.23 5.56 2.04
N ASP A 216 -23.17 5.98 2.88
CA ASP A 216 -23.98 7.19 2.70
C ASP A 216 -23.32 8.43 3.31
N MET A 217 -22.16 8.30 3.98
CA MET A 217 -21.45 9.40 4.63
C MET A 217 -20.44 10.07 3.69
N ASP A 218 -20.09 11.34 3.96
CA ASP A 218 -18.91 11.94 3.37
C ASP A 218 -17.64 11.22 3.85
N LEU A 219 -16.78 10.84 2.91
CA LEU A 219 -15.59 10.06 3.20
C LEU A 219 -14.58 10.83 4.06
N GLY A 220 -14.48 12.14 3.87
CA GLY A 220 -13.63 13.02 4.67
C GLY A 220 -14.14 13.14 6.11
N GLU A 221 -15.45 13.33 6.29
CA GLU A 221 -16.09 13.35 7.61
C GLU A 221 -16.00 12.01 8.34
N LEU A 222 -16.18 10.89 7.63
CA LEU A 222 -16.03 9.54 8.18
C LEU A 222 -14.59 9.35 8.69
N ARG A 223 -13.59 9.58 7.84
CA ARG A 223 -12.18 9.33 8.16
C ARG A 223 -11.62 10.27 9.23
N ARG A 224 -12.10 11.52 9.31
CA ARG A 224 -11.73 12.46 10.39
C ARG A 224 -12.12 11.98 11.79
N ARG A 225 -13.10 11.09 11.91
CA ARG A 225 -13.52 10.53 13.22
C ARG A 225 -12.56 9.45 13.72
N TYR A 226 -11.79 8.85 12.83
CA TYR A 226 -10.84 7.80 13.15
C TYR A 226 -9.43 8.34 13.34
N GLY A 227 -8.74 7.83 14.35
CA GLY A 227 -7.28 7.88 14.46
C GLY A 227 -6.75 6.47 14.31
N ALA A 228 -6.01 6.18 13.25
CA ALA A 228 -5.47 4.85 13.01
C ALA A 228 -3.97 4.83 13.29
N VAL A 229 -3.53 3.86 14.09
CA VAL A 229 -2.13 3.50 14.22
C VAL A 229 -1.95 2.08 13.69
N LEU A 230 -1.20 2.00 12.59
CA LEU A 230 -0.90 0.75 11.90
C LEU A 230 0.35 0.09 12.50
N GLN A 231 0.52 -1.20 12.20
CA GLN A 231 1.63 -2.03 12.66
C GLN A 231 3.01 -1.43 12.34
N ASP A 232 3.21 -0.96 11.10
CA ASP A 232 4.46 -0.32 10.67
C ASP A 232 4.31 1.22 10.64
N PRO A 233 4.90 1.96 11.59
CA PRO A 233 4.80 3.41 11.62
C PRO A 233 5.57 4.05 10.47
N PHE A 234 4.84 4.69 9.55
CA PHE A 234 5.43 5.44 8.44
C PHE A 234 5.65 6.91 8.81
N LEU A 235 6.88 7.42 8.61
CA LEU A 235 7.21 8.83 8.72
C LEU A 235 7.60 9.41 7.35
N PHE A 236 7.05 10.58 7.04
CA PHE A 236 7.35 11.34 5.83
C PHE A 236 8.65 12.13 6.02
N SER A 237 9.38 12.35 4.91
CA SER A 237 10.49 13.29 4.90
C SER A 237 10.00 14.70 5.20
N GLY A 238 10.64 15.41 6.13
CA GLY A 238 10.16 16.71 6.62
C GLY A 238 10.68 16.99 8.03
N THR A 239 9.84 17.51 8.92
CA THR A 239 10.15 17.68 10.36
C THR A 239 9.27 16.79 11.23
N ILE A 240 9.62 16.63 12.51
CA ILE A 240 8.79 15.90 13.48
C ILE A 240 7.42 16.58 13.60
N ALA A 241 7.38 17.92 13.70
CA ALA A 241 6.16 18.72 13.72
C ALA A 241 5.29 18.46 12.48
N ALA A 242 5.89 18.46 11.29
CA ALA A 242 5.17 18.19 10.03
C ALA A 242 4.59 16.77 9.99
N ASN A 243 5.30 15.79 10.57
CA ASN A 243 4.83 14.41 10.68
C ASN A 243 3.66 14.25 11.64
N ILE A 244 3.64 14.98 12.76
CA ILE A 244 2.51 14.98 13.70
C ILE A 244 1.30 15.71 13.10
N ARG A 245 1.54 16.84 12.41
CA ARG A 245 0.51 17.70 11.81
C ARG A 245 -0.13 17.11 10.53
N LEU A 246 0.62 16.31 9.76
CA LEU A 246 0.21 15.79 8.44
C LEU A 246 -0.42 16.85 7.51
N GLY A 247 0.15 18.05 7.49
CA GLY A 247 -0.35 19.16 6.65
C GLY A 247 -1.66 19.81 7.12
N SER A 248 -2.23 19.37 8.25
CA SER A 248 -3.45 19.94 8.82
C SER A 248 -3.19 21.32 9.41
N LYS A 249 -3.71 22.36 8.75
CA LYS A 249 -3.51 23.76 9.16
C LYS A 249 -4.13 24.12 10.51
N TRP A 250 -5.13 23.36 10.96
CA TRP A 250 -5.84 23.61 12.21
C TRP A 250 -5.09 23.11 13.45
N ILE A 251 -4.07 22.26 13.28
CA ILE A 251 -3.26 21.73 14.39
C ILE A 251 -2.13 22.72 14.71
N THR A 252 -2.28 23.44 15.82
CA THR A 252 -1.32 24.44 16.27
C THR A 252 -0.06 23.80 16.89
N PRO A 253 1.07 24.53 17.02
CA PRO A 253 2.27 24.03 17.71
C PRO A 253 1.98 23.51 19.13
N GLU A 254 1.08 24.16 19.86
CA GLU A 254 0.69 23.78 21.22
C GLU A 254 -0.04 22.43 21.22
N MET A 255 -0.88 22.17 20.21
CA MET A 255 -1.54 20.87 20.04
C MET A 255 -0.54 19.76 19.71
N ILE A 256 0.48 20.06 18.90
CA ILE A 256 1.58 19.11 18.60
C ILE A 256 2.32 18.76 19.88
N GLU A 257 2.69 19.77 20.67
CA GLU A 257 3.43 19.56 21.91
C GLU A 257 2.58 18.78 22.93
N ARG A 258 1.30 19.12 23.09
CA ARG A 258 0.38 18.38 23.95
C ARG A 258 0.25 16.92 23.53
N ALA A 259 0.05 16.65 22.23
CA ALA A 259 -0.06 15.28 21.74
C ALA A 259 1.24 14.48 21.95
N ALA A 260 2.41 15.13 21.84
CA ALA A 260 3.69 14.52 22.16
C ALA A 260 3.90 14.27 23.66
N GLN A 261 3.33 15.11 24.53
CA GLN A 261 3.33 14.91 25.98
C GLN A 261 2.43 13.74 26.39
N ASP A 262 1.23 13.65 25.81
CA ASP A 262 0.25 12.60 26.11
C ASP A 262 0.83 11.19 25.87
N VAL A 263 1.76 11.06 24.92
CA VAL A 263 2.43 9.81 24.55
C VAL A 263 3.87 9.70 25.06
N ASN A 264 4.31 10.59 25.96
CA ASN A 264 5.65 10.59 26.58
C ASN A 264 6.83 10.64 25.57
N ILE A 265 6.69 11.31 24.42
CA ILE A 265 7.79 11.50 23.45
C ILE A 265 8.34 12.93 23.44
N ALA A 266 7.62 13.88 24.05
CA ALA A 266 8.02 15.29 24.07
C ALA A 266 9.43 15.50 24.65
N ASP A 267 9.79 14.82 25.73
CA ASP A 267 11.11 14.97 26.35
C ASP A 267 12.24 14.54 25.42
N PHE A 268 12.08 13.40 24.75
CA PHE A 268 13.03 12.95 23.73
C PHE A 268 13.15 13.99 22.61
N ILE A 269 12.03 14.51 22.10
CA ILE A 269 12.06 15.52 21.05
C ILE A 269 12.83 16.76 21.51
N ARG A 270 12.65 17.21 22.76
CA ARG A 270 13.39 18.37 23.31
C ARG A 270 14.89 18.14 23.46
N THR A 271 15.36 16.90 23.54
CA THR A 271 16.81 16.60 23.53
C THR A 271 17.44 16.76 22.14
N LEU A 272 16.65 16.81 21.08
CA LEU A 272 17.16 16.95 19.71
C LEU A 272 17.58 18.41 19.46
N PRO A 273 18.64 18.65 18.65
CA PRO A 273 19.17 20.00 18.43
C PRO A 273 18.13 21.02 17.92
N LYS A 274 17.15 20.57 17.12
CA LYS A 274 16.08 21.44 16.59
C LYS A 274 14.70 21.14 17.17
N GLY A 275 14.61 20.32 18.22
CA GLY A 275 13.34 19.99 18.84
C GLY A 275 12.32 19.40 17.86
N PHE A 276 11.11 19.96 17.84
CA PHE A 276 10.04 19.57 16.93
C PHE A 276 10.34 19.88 15.45
N GLU A 277 11.29 20.79 15.17
CA GLU A 277 11.74 21.10 13.82
C GLU A 277 12.94 20.23 13.38
N GLU A 278 13.27 19.18 14.15
CA GLU A 278 14.30 18.22 13.76
C GLU A 278 13.92 17.53 12.43
N PRO A 279 14.83 17.52 11.43
CA PRO A 279 14.56 16.91 10.15
C PRO A 279 14.44 15.39 10.26
N VAL A 280 13.32 14.87 9.77
CA VAL A 280 13.08 13.45 9.56
C VAL A 280 13.49 13.12 8.13
N ARG A 281 14.52 12.28 7.97
CA ARG A 281 14.95 11.74 6.68
C ARG A 281 14.03 10.60 6.23
N GLU A 282 14.31 10.00 5.08
CA GLU A 282 13.46 8.94 4.50
C GLU A 282 13.12 7.85 5.53
N ARG A 283 11.81 7.64 5.75
CA ARG A 283 11.24 6.69 6.72
C ARG A 283 11.77 6.83 8.16
N GLY A 284 12.27 8.01 8.52
CA GLY A 284 12.84 8.31 9.83
C GLY A 284 14.01 7.38 10.20
N SER A 285 14.90 7.06 9.26
CA SER A 285 16.01 6.12 9.46
C SER A 285 16.90 6.37 10.70
N THR A 286 16.90 7.58 11.25
CA THR A 286 17.65 7.98 12.45
C THR A 286 16.92 7.72 13.78
N LEU A 287 15.65 7.30 13.74
CA LEU A 287 14.82 7.07 14.92
C LEU A 287 14.68 5.56 15.19
N SER A 288 14.61 5.19 16.47
CA SER A 288 14.28 3.81 16.85
C SER A 288 12.84 3.46 16.47
N THR A 289 12.55 2.16 16.34
CA THR A 289 11.19 1.69 16.01
C THR A 289 10.15 2.24 16.98
N GLY A 290 10.41 2.20 18.29
CA GLY A 290 9.47 2.71 19.28
C GLY A 290 9.34 4.24 19.26
N GLN A 291 10.40 5.01 18.95
CA GLN A 291 10.28 6.46 18.75
C GLN A 291 9.39 6.80 17.56
N LYS A 292 9.55 6.11 16.42
CA LYS A 292 8.66 6.27 15.25
C LYS A 292 7.22 5.99 15.62
N GLN A 293 7.02 4.97 16.44
CA GLN A 293 5.70 4.57 16.89
C GLN A 293 5.06 5.59 17.81
N LEU A 294 5.81 6.13 18.78
CA LEU A 294 5.33 7.20 19.65
C LEU A 294 5.03 8.49 18.86
N ILE A 295 5.79 8.81 17.81
CA ILE A 295 5.45 9.91 16.90
C ILE A 295 4.15 9.61 16.13
N SER A 296 3.94 8.36 15.71
CA SER A 296 2.67 7.93 15.10
C SER A 296 1.49 8.03 16.07
N PHE A 297 1.70 7.73 17.35
CA PHE A 297 0.72 7.92 18.41
C PHE A 297 0.38 9.40 18.62
N ALA A 298 1.40 10.26 18.74
CA ALA A 298 1.21 11.71 18.83
C ALA A 298 0.46 12.25 17.61
N ARG A 299 0.79 11.78 16.41
CA ARG A 299 0.06 12.10 15.17
C ARG A 299 -1.41 11.72 15.27
N ALA A 300 -1.72 10.49 15.69
CA ALA A 300 -3.11 10.06 15.83
C ALA A 300 -3.88 10.93 16.85
N LEU A 301 -3.27 11.25 18.00
CA LEU A 301 -3.90 12.08 19.04
C LEU A 301 -4.04 13.55 18.65
N ALA A 302 -3.07 14.13 17.94
CA ALA A 302 -3.10 15.53 17.51
C ALA A 302 -4.32 15.84 16.64
N HIS A 303 -4.84 14.84 15.93
CA HIS A 303 -6.05 14.92 15.13
C HIS A 303 -7.36 14.78 15.92
N GLN A 304 -7.30 14.60 17.25
CA GLN A 304 -8.45 14.51 18.16
C GLN A 304 -9.56 13.54 17.68
N PRO A 305 -9.21 12.27 17.41
CA PRO A 305 -10.16 11.30 16.90
C PRO A 305 -11.20 10.91 17.94
N LYS A 306 -12.44 10.64 17.49
CA LYS A 306 -13.50 10.05 18.33
C LYS A 306 -13.29 8.55 18.54
N ILE A 307 -12.77 7.88 17.53
CA ILE A 307 -12.55 6.42 17.52
C ILE A 307 -11.08 6.14 17.21
N LEU A 308 -10.44 5.36 18.06
CA LEU A 308 -9.06 4.96 17.88
C LEU A 308 -8.98 3.54 17.31
N ILE A 309 -8.15 3.33 16.31
CA ILE A 309 -7.83 2.00 15.75
C ILE A 309 -6.34 1.74 15.99
N LEU A 310 -6.02 0.59 16.57
CA LEU A 310 -4.68 0.20 16.98
C LEU A 310 -4.37 -1.20 16.43
N ASP A 311 -3.47 -1.29 15.45
CA ASP A 311 -3.03 -2.56 14.86
C ASP A 311 -1.60 -2.91 15.34
N GLU A 312 -1.47 -3.94 16.19
CA GLU A 312 -0.21 -4.56 16.62
C GLU A 312 0.98 -3.60 16.92
N ALA A 313 0.74 -2.57 17.72
CA ALA A 313 1.71 -1.50 17.97
C ALA A 313 2.83 -1.87 18.98
N THR A 314 3.41 -3.07 19.02
CA THR A 314 4.52 -3.38 19.97
C THR A 314 5.50 -4.48 19.54
N SER A 315 5.41 -5.04 18.32
CA SER A 315 6.36 -6.06 17.88
C SER A 315 7.67 -5.40 17.45
N SER A 316 8.80 -5.82 18.02
CA SER A 316 10.18 -5.39 17.67
C SER A 316 10.67 -4.06 18.27
N VAL A 317 10.47 -3.87 19.57
CA VAL A 317 10.97 -2.71 20.34
C VAL A 317 11.84 -3.20 21.51
N ASP A 318 12.89 -2.46 21.86
CA ASP A 318 13.70 -2.71 23.07
C ASP A 318 12.88 -2.57 24.36
N THR A 319 13.28 -3.26 25.43
CA THR A 319 12.50 -3.39 26.68
C THR A 319 12.14 -2.03 27.31
N GLU A 320 13.04 -1.04 27.28
CA GLU A 320 12.79 0.28 27.86
C GLU A 320 11.77 1.06 27.03
N THR A 321 11.93 1.07 25.70
CA THR A 321 11.00 1.76 24.80
C THR A 321 9.64 1.06 24.75
N GLU A 322 9.59 -0.26 24.93
CA GLU A 322 8.34 -1.04 25.01
C GLU A 322 7.48 -0.59 26.21
N LEU A 323 8.09 -0.33 27.37
CA LEU A 323 7.36 0.17 28.54
C LEU A 323 6.72 1.54 28.26
N ARG A 324 7.47 2.46 27.65
CA ARG A 324 6.98 3.80 27.29
C ARG A 324 5.83 3.72 26.28
N VAL A 325 5.97 2.88 25.26
CA VAL A 325 4.93 2.62 24.25
C VAL A 325 3.66 2.07 24.90
N ARG A 326 3.79 1.11 25.82
CA ARG A 326 2.64 0.52 26.52
C ARG A 326 1.91 1.52 27.42
N GLU A 327 2.64 2.39 28.11
CA GLU A 327 2.05 3.46 28.92
C GLU A 327 1.30 4.47 28.05
N ALA A 328 1.92 4.90 26.95
CA ALA A 328 1.27 5.78 25.97
C ALA A 328 -0.01 5.14 25.42
N LEU A 329 0.04 3.86 25.04
CA LEU A 329 -1.12 3.11 24.56
C LEU A 329 -2.26 3.09 25.59
N GLY A 330 -1.94 2.88 26.87
CA GLY A 330 -2.93 2.92 27.94
C GLY A 330 -3.66 4.26 28.02
N ARG A 331 -2.93 5.38 28.04
CA ARG A 331 -3.50 6.74 28.09
C ARG A 331 -4.25 7.12 26.81
N MET A 332 -3.83 6.60 25.65
CA MET A 332 -4.51 6.83 24.38
C MET A 332 -5.90 6.19 24.34
N VAL A 333 -6.05 5.01 24.93
CA VAL A 333 -7.30 4.24 24.91
C VAL A 333 -8.28 4.74 25.98
N GLU A 334 -7.78 5.29 27.08
CA GLU A 334 -8.61 5.76 28.19
C GLU A 334 -9.64 6.82 27.77
N GLY A 335 -10.91 6.56 28.07
CA GLY A 335 -12.03 7.46 27.76
C GLY A 335 -12.37 7.57 26.27
N ARG A 336 -11.84 6.70 25.41
CA ARG A 336 -12.08 6.73 23.94
C ARG A 336 -12.60 5.38 23.44
N THR A 337 -13.53 5.43 22.50
CA THR A 337 -13.93 4.24 21.73
C THR A 337 -12.70 3.70 20.99
N SER A 338 -12.28 2.48 21.31
CA SER A 338 -11.00 1.96 20.85
C SER A 338 -11.14 0.56 20.28
N ILE A 339 -10.53 0.33 19.12
CA ILE A 339 -10.54 -0.94 18.41
C ILE A 339 -9.11 -1.42 18.27
N ILE A 340 -8.79 -2.51 18.96
CA ILE A 340 -7.42 -2.98 19.07
C ILE A 340 -7.31 -4.37 18.47
N ILE A 341 -6.45 -4.56 17.47
CA ILE A 341 -6.02 -5.90 17.05
C ILE A 341 -4.92 -6.32 18.00
N ALA A 342 -5.27 -7.23 18.91
CA ALA A 342 -4.44 -7.52 20.05
C ALA A 342 -3.60 -8.78 19.84
N HIS A 343 -2.29 -8.63 20.06
CA HIS A 343 -1.30 -9.72 20.03
C HIS A 343 -0.57 -9.86 21.38
N ARG A 344 -0.91 -9.01 22.36
CA ARG A 344 -0.37 -9.02 23.73
C ARG A 344 -1.48 -9.23 24.75
N LEU A 345 -1.19 -10.02 25.77
CA LEU A 345 -2.16 -10.34 26.82
C LEU A 345 -2.64 -9.11 27.59
N SER A 346 -1.72 -8.21 27.94
CA SER A 346 -2.04 -7.00 28.72
C SER A 346 -3.07 -6.08 28.05
N THR A 347 -3.07 -6.03 26.71
CA THR A 347 -4.04 -5.28 25.92
C THR A 347 -5.39 -6.00 25.86
N ILE A 348 -5.38 -7.32 25.78
CA ILE A 348 -6.60 -8.16 25.73
C ILE A 348 -7.34 -8.12 27.06
N GLN A 349 -6.61 -8.23 28.18
CA GLN A 349 -7.19 -8.24 29.52
C GLN A 349 -7.89 -6.93 29.89
N ARG A 350 -7.43 -5.81 29.34
CA ARG A 350 -7.98 -4.48 29.61
C ARG A 350 -9.18 -4.11 28.72
N ALA A 351 -9.48 -4.91 27.70
CA ALA A 351 -10.60 -4.63 26.81
C ALA A 351 -11.93 -4.95 27.50
N ASP A 352 -12.91 -4.08 27.34
CA ASP A 352 -14.28 -4.29 27.86
C ASP A 352 -14.94 -5.50 27.19
N LYS A 353 -14.60 -5.73 25.91
CA LYS A 353 -15.16 -6.80 25.11
C LYS A 353 -14.14 -7.33 24.12
N ILE A 354 -14.02 -8.65 24.05
CA ILE A 354 -13.13 -9.36 23.13
C ILE A 354 -13.98 -10.01 22.05
N ILE A 355 -13.59 -9.83 20.78
CA ILE A 355 -14.19 -10.44 19.60
C ILE A 355 -13.22 -11.49 19.06
N VAL A 356 -13.64 -12.75 19.05
CA VAL A 356 -12.81 -13.86 18.59
C VAL A 356 -13.20 -14.25 17.17
N MET A 357 -12.28 -13.98 16.25
CA MET A 357 -12.41 -14.28 14.82
C MET A 357 -11.76 -15.63 14.48
N HIS A 358 -12.47 -16.45 13.72
CA HIS A 358 -11.94 -17.70 13.19
C HIS A 358 -12.56 -18.01 11.82
N LYS A 359 -11.71 -18.20 10.81
CA LYS A 359 -12.11 -18.45 9.41
C LYS A 359 -13.13 -17.43 8.88
N GLY A 360 -12.89 -16.14 9.14
CA GLY A 360 -13.72 -15.05 8.63
C GLY A 360 -15.05 -14.84 9.35
N GLN A 361 -15.27 -15.52 10.48
CA GLN A 361 -16.51 -15.47 11.26
C GLN A 361 -16.22 -15.08 12.71
N LEU A 362 -17.15 -14.33 13.30
CA LEU A 362 -17.19 -14.10 14.74
C LEU A 362 -17.68 -15.37 15.43
N ARG A 363 -16.87 -15.97 16.30
CA ARG A 363 -17.20 -17.22 16.99
C ARG A 363 -17.51 -17.05 18.46
N GLU A 364 -16.81 -16.15 19.12
CA GLU A 364 -17.00 -15.86 20.54
C GLU A 364 -16.91 -14.36 20.78
N MET A 365 -17.67 -13.90 21.77
CA MET A 365 -17.66 -12.52 22.22
C MET A 365 -17.96 -12.48 23.72
N GLY A 366 -17.26 -11.60 24.45
CA GLY A 366 -17.42 -11.44 25.89
C GLY A 366 -16.20 -10.80 26.53
N SER A 367 -16.19 -10.70 27.86
CA SER A 367 -15.03 -10.26 28.61
C SER A 367 -13.94 -11.34 28.68
N HIS A 368 -12.72 -10.95 29.06
CA HIS A 368 -11.61 -11.89 29.27
C HIS A 368 -12.00 -13.06 30.19
N GLN A 369 -12.63 -12.76 31.32
CA GLN A 369 -13.03 -13.77 32.32
C GLN A 369 -14.14 -14.69 31.80
N GLU A 370 -15.15 -14.13 31.14
CA GLU A 370 -16.25 -14.91 30.54
C GLU A 370 -15.74 -15.90 29.48
N LEU A 371 -14.83 -15.45 28.62
CA LEU A 371 -14.29 -16.29 27.54
C LEU A 371 -13.33 -17.37 28.07
N LEU A 372 -12.56 -17.10 29.13
CA LEU A 372 -11.76 -18.13 29.80
C LEU A 372 -12.64 -19.20 30.44
N ALA A 373 -13.73 -18.81 31.10
CA ALA A 373 -14.67 -19.74 31.74
C ALA A 373 -15.34 -20.69 30.73
N LYS A 374 -15.64 -20.21 29.52
CA LYS A 374 -16.23 -21.00 28.43
C LYS A 374 -15.32 -22.11 27.89
N ARG A 375 -14.00 -22.05 28.14
CA ARG A 375 -12.99 -22.97 27.61
C ARG A 375 -13.09 -23.21 26.08
N GLY A 376 -13.45 -22.15 25.35
CA GLY A 376 -13.66 -22.17 23.91
C GLY A 376 -12.40 -21.93 23.05
N ILE A 377 -12.58 -21.39 21.85
CA ILE A 377 -11.53 -20.95 20.93
C ILE A 377 -10.62 -19.93 21.60
N TYR A 378 -11.20 -18.95 22.31
CA TYR A 378 -10.41 -17.96 23.04
C TYR A 378 -9.46 -18.62 24.04
N TRP A 379 -9.95 -19.56 24.85
CA TRP A 379 -9.16 -20.25 25.85
C TRP A 379 -8.00 -21.04 25.24
N LYS A 380 -8.22 -21.70 24.08
CA LYS A 380 -7.15 -22.39 23.35
C LYS A 380 -6.10 -21.41 22.85
N LEU A 381 -6.53 -20.30 22.26
CA LEU A 381 -5.64 -19.25 21.78
C LEU A 381 -4.84 -18.63 22.94
N TYR A 382 -5.48 -18.44 24.08
CA TYR A 382 -4.84 -18.01 25.33
C TYR A 382 -3.72 -18.94 25.78
N GLN A 383 -4.00 -20.25 25.88
CA GLN A 383 -3.00 -21.24 26.29
C GLN A 383 -1.80 -21.29 25.33
N LEU A 384 -2.03 -21.10 24.03
CA LEU A 384 -0.99 -21.22 23.01
C LEU A 384 -0.16 -19.95 22.81
N GLN A 385 -0.75 -18.76 22.99
CA GLN A 385 -0.13 -17.50 22.58
C GLN A 385 0.16 -16.54 23.73
N TYR A 386 -0.57 -16.65 24.85
CA TYR A 386 -0.58 -15.61 25.89
C TYR A 386 -0.17 -16.10 27.27
N LYS A 387 -0.24 -17.40 27.53
CA LYS A 387 0.11 -17.98 28.84
C LYS A 387 1.51 -17.58 29.30
N ASP A 388 2.48 -17.57 28.40
CA ASP A 388 3.87 -17.22 28.72
C ASP A 388 4.07 -15.71 28.96
N GLN A 389 3.05 -14.88 28.69
CA GLN A 389 3.05 -13.44 28.96
C GLN A 389 2.45 -13.10 30.33
N GLU A 390 1.94 -14.08 31.08
CA GLU A 390 1.57 -13.88 32.48
C GLU A 390 2.85 -13.55 33.27
N VAL A 391 2.93 -12.32 33.82
CA VAL A 391 3.98 -12.01 34.79
C VAL A 391 3.69 -12.86 36.03
N PRO A 392 4.62 -13.71 36.51
CA PRO A 392 4.40 -14.47 37.72
C PRO A 392 4.20 -13.48 38.85
N THR A 393 3.01 -13.49 39.46
CA THR A 393 2.73 -12.66 40.60
C THR A 393 3.63 -13.14 41.73
N THR A 394 4.61 -12.34 42.13
CA THR A 394 5.47 -12.63 43.28
C THR A 394 4.59 -12.76 44.52
N GLY A 395 4.26 -14.00 44.88
CA GLY A 395 3.20 -14.29 45.84
C GLY A 395 2.95 -15.77 46.05
N SER A 396 3.98 -16.61 46.03
CA SER A 396 3.99 -17.85 46.80
C SER A 396 5.33 -17.91 47.52
N LEU A 397 5.26 -17.56 48.81
CA LEU A 397 6.31 -17.83 49.77
C LEU A 397 6.80 -19.26 49.57
N ILE A 398 8.12 -19.40 49.44
CA ILE A 398 8.80 -20.62 49.85
C ILE A 398 8.54 -20.69 51.36
N ALA A 399 7.47 -21.38 51.75
CA ALA A 399 7.37 -21.98 53.06
C ALA A 399 8.48 -23.03 53.10
N GLY A 400 9.44 -22.82 54.01
CA GLY A 400 10.42 -23.83 54.33
C GLY A 400 9.72 -25.08 54.87
N ASP A 401 10.32 -26.22 54.57
CA ASP A 401 10.33 -27.33 55.49
C ASP A 401 11.81 -27.64 55.77
N ASP A 402 12.08 -27.81 57.06
CA ASP A 402 13.35 -28.15 57.71
C ASP A 402 14.01 -29.43 57.19
#